data_AF-A0A968NWL3-F1
#
_entry.id   AF-A0A968NWL3-F1
#
_cell.length_a   1.000
_cell.length_b   1.000
_cell.length_c   1.000
_cell.angle_alpha   90.00
_cell.angle_beta   90.00
_cell.angle_gamma   90.00
#
_symmetry.space_group_name_H-M   'P 1'
#
loop_
_entity.id
_entity.type
_entity.pdbx_description
1 polymer ?
#
loop_
_entity_poly.entity_id
_entity_poly.type
_entity_poly.pdbx_seq_one_letter_code
_entity_poly.pdbx_strand_id
1 'polypeptide(L)'
;MVSIAASNVERLMRLTTTIEQEPNTIFNLVSPEELARLRLETELRSAAAHGELRLHYQPLVSLATGQINGFEALLRWQHPTLGLLAPTEFIDIAESSGSIVEIGLWVLREACRQRLSVAAAVPDR
;
A
#
# COMPACT_ATOMS: atom_id res chain seq x y z
N MET A 1 -17.16 8.87 1.02
CA MET A 1 -17.86 7.83 0.21
C MET A 1 -18.31 8.28 -1.18
N VAL A 2 -18.38 9.59 -1.51
CA VAL A 2 -18.86 10.07 -2.83
C VAL A 2 -17.73 10.30 -3.88
N SER A 3 -16.45 10.21 -3.51
CA SER A 3 -15.33 10.53 -4.43
C SER A 3 -14.83 9.36 -5.30
N ILE A 4 -15.02 8.10 -4.87
CA ILE A 4 -14.46 6.91 -5.53
C ILE A 4 -15.16 6.63 -6.88
N ALA A 5 -16.49 6.80 -6.94
CA ALA A 5 -17.25 6.58 -8.18
C ALA A 5 -16.94 7.63 -9.25
N ALA A 6 -16.70 8.88 -8.84
CA ALA A 6 -16.43 9.98 -9.76
C ALA A 6 -15.10 9.81 -10.51
N SER A 7 -14.03 9.40 -9.81
CA SER A 7 -12.70 9.28 -10.43
C SER A 7 -12.63 8.18 -11.50
N ASN A 8 -13.28 7.03 -11.26
CA ASN A 8 -13.31 5.93 -12.23
C ASN A 8 -14.23 6.22 -13.42
N VAL A 9 -15.38 6.86 -13.19
CA VAL A 9 -16.32 7.25 -14.25
C VAL A 9 -15.75 8.36 -15.12
N GLU A 10 -15.05 9.33 -14.53
CA GLU A 10 -14.43 10.42 -15.28
C GLU A 10 -13.29 9.92 -16.19
N ARG A 11 -12.49 8.95 -15.73
CA ARG A 11 -11.50 8.28 -16.58
C ARG A 11 -12.13 7.47 -17.70
N LEU A 12 -13.19 6.70 -17.40
CA LEU A 12 -13.93 5.92 -18.40
C LEU A 12 -14.63 6.80 -19.45
N MET A 13 -15.16 7.96 -19.05
CA MET A 13 -15.78 8.93 -19.96
C MET A 13 -14.76 9.60 -20.88
N ARG A 14 -13.55 9.90 -20.39
CA ARG A 14 -12.46 10.41 -21.24
C ARG A 14 -12.02 9.37 -22.26
N LEU A 15 -11.90 8.10 -21.86
CA LEU A 15 -11.55 7.00 -22.77
C LEU A 15 -12.60 6.78 -23.87
N THR A 16 -13.88 6.77 -23.51
CA THR A 16 -14.97 6.54 -24.49
C THR A 16 -15.11 7.69 -25.48
N THR A 17 -15.04 8.94 -25.01
CA THR A 17 -15.17 10.13 -25.87
C THR A 17 -14.03 10.24 -26.89
N THR A 18 -12.81 9.84 -26.54
CA THR A 18 -11.66 9.95 -27.45
C THR A 18 -11.55 8.79 -28.44
N ILE A 19 -12.02 7.59 -28.08
CA ILE A 19 -12.11 6.45 -29.01
C ILE A 19 -13.05 6.76 -30.19
N GLU A 20 -14.09 7.56 -29.98
CA GLU A 20 -15.02 7.98 -31.04
C GLU A 20 -14.42 9.00 -32.02
N GLN A 21 -13.39 9.76 -31.61
CA GLN A 21 -12.88 10.89 -32.39
C GLN A 21 -11.60 10.55 -33.18
N GLU A 22 -10.67 9.75 -32.65
CA GLU A 22 -9.40 9.43 -33.33
C GLU A 22 -8.86 8.02 -32.99
N PRO A 23 -9.05 7.00 -33.86
CA PRO A 23 -8.68 5.61 -33.58
C PRO A 23 -7.18 5.33 -33.46
N ASN A 24 -6.32 6.20 -34.02
CA ASN A 24 -4.86 5.99 -34.06
C ASN A 24 -4.09 6.65 -32.91
N THR A 25 -4.80 7.32 -31.98
CA THR A 25 -4.17 8.09 -30.90
C THR A 25 -4.22 7.34 -29.56
N ILE A 26 -4.30 6.00 -29.58
CA ILE A 26 -4.35 5.14 -28.38
C ILE A 26 -3.15 5.41 -27.44
N PHE A 27 -2.01 5.82 -28.00
CA PHE A 27 -0.78 6.05 -27.24
C PHE A 27 -0.76 7.40 -26.46
N ASN A 28 -1.64 8.36 -26.76
CA ASN A 28 -1.71 9.64 -26.02
C ASN A 28 -2.87 9.70 -25.00
N LEU A 29 -3.62 8.62 -24.80
CA LEU A 29 -4.82 8.61 -23.94
C LEU A 29 -4.52 8.55 -22.45
N VAL A 30 -3.37 8.00 -22.07
CA VAL A 30 -2.95 7.81 -20.70
C VAL A 30 -1.45 8.11 -20.64
N SER A 31 -1.05 9.03 -19.77
CA SER A 31 0.37 9.32 -19.60
C SER A 31 1.11 8.08 -19.06
N PRO A 32 2.42 7.93 -19.35
CA PRO A 32 3.21 6.84 -18.78
C PRO A 32 3.12 6.76 -17.25
N GLU A 33 2.98 7.91 -16.58
CA GLU A 33 2.80 8.02 -15.13
C GLU A 33 1.45 7.47 -14.66
N GLU A 34 0.35 7.80 -15.34
CA GLU A 34 -0.97 7.26 -15.02
C GLU A 34 -1.04 5.76 -15.22
N LEU A 35 -0.40 5.24 -16.29
CA LEU A 35 -0.31 3.80 -16.52
C LEU A 35 0.50 3.10 -15.43
N ALA A 36 1.63 3.68 -15.01
CA ALA A 36 2.44 3.15 -13.91
C ALA A 36 1.65 3.11 -12.60
N ARG A 37 0.88 4.16 -12.30
CA ARG A 37 0.01 4.22 -11.12
C ARG A 37 -1.07 3.14 -11.13
N LEU A 38 -1.74 2.92 -12.26
CA LEU A 38 -2.77 1.88 -12.40
C LEU A 38 -2.21 0.46 -12.21
N ARG A 39 -1.00 0.22 -12.71
CA ARG A 39 -0.28 -1.05 -12.48
C ARG A 39 -0.02 -1.25 -11.01
N LEU A 40 0.57 -0.23 -10.36
CA LEU A 40 0.90 -0.27 -8.95
C LEU A 40 -0.34 -0.46 -8.07
N GLU A 41 -1.47 0.14 -8.43
CA GLU A 41 -2.76 -0.08 -7.75
C GLU A 41 -3.23 -1.54 -7.85
N THR A 42 -3.13 -2.13 -9.04
CA THR A 42 -3.53 -3.52 -9.29
C THR A 42 -2.65 -4.50 -8.51
N GLU A 43 -1.34 -4.26 -8.51
CA GLU A 43 -0.36 -5.06 -7.78
C GLU A 43 -0.55 -4.94 -6.27
N LEU A 44 -0.78 -3.72 -5.75
CA LEU A 44 -0.95 -3.45 -4.33
C LEU A 44 -2.14 -4.20 -3.73
N ARG A 45 -3.24 -4.34 -4.49
CA ARG A 45 -4.42 -5.11 -4.06
C ARG A 45 -4.10 -6.57 -3.77
N SER A 46 -3.11 -7.13 -4.46
CA SER A 46 -2.71 -8.54 -4.31
C SER A 46 -1.46 -8.73 -3.44
N ALA A 47 -0.76 -7.64 -3.09
CA ALA A 47 0.52 -7.67 -2.38
C ALA A 47 0.48 -8.46 -1.06
N ALA A 48 -0.62 -8.33 -0.30
CA ALA A 48 -0.81 -9.09 0.94
C ALA A 48 -0.90 -10.61 0.69
N ALA A 49 -1.66 -11.01 -0.34
CA ALA A 49 -1.84 -12.41 -0.72
C ALA A 49 -0.56 -13.02 -1.32
N HIS A 50 0.23 -12.23 -2.04
CA HIS A 50 1.53 -12.62 -2.58
C HIS A 50 2.66 -12.62 -1.54
N GLY A 51 2.39 -12.23 -0.29
CA GLY A 51 3.40 -12.19 0.75
C GLY A 51 4.49 -11.15 0.49
N GLU A 52 4.14 -10.05 -0.19
CA GLU A 52 5.04 -8.95 -0.53
C GLU A 52 5.07 -7.87 0.55
N LEU A 53 4.11 -7.87 1.47
CA LEU A 53 4.09 -6.92 2.58
C LEU A 53 5.03 -7.37 3.72
N ARG A 54 5.64 -6.39 4.38
CA ARG A 54 6.57 -6.58 5.50
C ARG A 54 6.28 -5.55 6.58
N LEU A 55 6.58 -5.89 7.83
CA LEU A 55 6.56 -4.96 8.96
C LEU A 55 7.99 -4.74 9.44
N HIS A 56 8.40 -3.49 9.48
CA HIS A 56 9.58 -3.04 10.22
C HIS A 56 9.14 -2.47 11.57
N TYR A 57 10.04 -2.42 12.55
CA TYR A 57 9.70 -1.92 13.88
C TYR A 57 10.67 -0.82 14.30
N GLN A 58 10.12 0.30 14.72
CA GLN A 58 10.87 1.38 15.34
C GLN A 58 10.64 1.39 16.85
N PRO A 59 11.69 1.31 17.69
CA PRO A 59 11.53 1.37 19.14
C PRO A 59 11.01 2.74 19.59
N LEU A 60 10.06 2.73 20.53
CA LEU A 60 9.59 3.91 21.23
C LEU A 60 10.28 3.97 22.59
N VAL A 61 11.12 4.99 22.81
CA VAL A 61 11.97 5.12 24.00
C VAL A 61 11.44 6.21 24.94
N SER A 62 11.32 5.88 26.22
CA SER A 62 11.00 6.85 27.28
C SER A 62 12.17 7.81 27.50
N LEU A 63 11.95 9.11 27.29
CA LEU A 63 13.00 10.12 27.52
C LEU A 63 13.40 10.25 28.99
N ALA A 64 12.48 9.95 29.92
CA ALA A 64 12.74 10.04 31.35
C ALA A 64 13.60 8.88 31.89
N THR A 65 13.51 7.69 31.27
CA THR A 65 14.12 6.45 31.81
C THR A 65 15.11 5.79 30.85
N GLY A 66 15.14 6.19 29.58
CA GLY A 66 15.92 5.55 28.52
C GLY A 66 15.43 4.15 28.14
N GLN A 67 14.33 3.67 28.71
CA GLN A 67 13.80 2.32 28.46
C GLN A 67 12.91 2.29 27.21
N ILE A 68 12.87 1.14 26.53
CA ILE A 68 11.95 0.88 25.42
C ILE A 68 10.57 0.58 25.99
N ASN A 69 9.57 1.38 25.61
CA ASN A 69 8.18 1.25 26.04
C ASN A 69 7.31 0.50 25.04
N GLY A 70 7.79 0.30 23.82
CA GLY A 70 7.06 -0.37 22.77
C GLY A 70 7.74 -0.20 21.42
N PHE A 71 7.04 -0.60 20.37
CA PHE A 71 7.51 -0.50 19.01
C PHE A 71 6.38 -0.02 18.11
N GLU A 72 6.69 0.89 17.20
CA GLU A 72 5.82 1.27 16.10
C GLU A 72 6.02 0.31 14.93
N ALA A 73 4.94 -0.29 14.43
CA ALA A 73 4.95 -1.15 13.26
C ALA A 73 4.86 -0.31 11.99
N LEU A 74 5.89 -0.38 11.16
CA LEU A 74 6.05 0.39 9.94
C LEU A 74 5.90 -0.52 8.73
N LEU A 75 4.81 -0.36 7.98
CA LEU A 75 4.54 -1.12 6.77
C LEU A 75 5.63 -0.88 5.71
N ARG A 76 6.04 -1.92 5.02
CA ARG A 76 6.88 -1.88 3.82
C ARG A 76 6.30 -2.81 2.77
N TRP A 77 6.48 -2.44 1.51
CA TRP A 77 6.12 -3.29 0.39
C TRP A 77 7.37 -3.76 -0.33
N GLN A 78 7.67 -5.04 -0.25
CA GLN A 78 8.72 -5.70 -1.01
C GLN A 78 8.21 -5.97 -2.43
N HIS A 79 8.22 -4.93 -3.28
CA HIS A 79 7.82 -5.04 -4.67
C HIS A 79 8.80 -5.95 -5.42
N PRO A 80 8.31 -6.86 -6.30
CA PRO A 80 9.18 -7.79 -7.03
C PRO A 80 10.20 -7.09 -7.94
N THR A 81 9.84 -5.94 -8.51
CA THR A 81 10.70 -5.19 -9.46
C THR A 81 11.25 -3.88 -8.92
N LEU A 82 10.52 -3.18 -8.05
CA LEU A 82 10.89 -1.85 -7.55
C LEU A 82 11.67 -1.94 -6.23
N GLY A 83 11.75 -3.14 -5.64
CA GLY A 83 12.42 -3.36 -4.36
C GLY A 83 11.55 -2.96 -3.18
N LEU A 84 12.19 -2.52 -2.09
CA LEU A 84 11.51 -2.22 -0.83
C LEU A 84 10.97 -0.78 -0.86
N LEU A 85 9.65 -0.65 -0.98
CA LEU A 85 8.94 0.62 -0.98
C LEU A 85 8.49 1.03 0.42
N ALA A 86 8.65 2.31 0.73
CA ALA A 86 8.13 2.96 1.92
C ALA A 86 6.65 3.36 1.74
N PRO A 87 5.88 3.53 2.84
CA PRO A 87 4.47 3.91 2.75
C PRO A 87 4.22 5.16 1.90
N THR A 88 5.09 6.16 1.96
CA THR A 88 4.99 7.39 1.18
C THR A 88 4.92 7.17 -0.34
N GLU A 89 5.39 6.03 -0.84
CA GLU A 89 5.41 5.71 -2.27
C GLU A 89 4.10 5.07 -2.77
N PHE A 90 3.28 4.50 -1.87
CA PHE A 90 2.08 3.75 -2.26
C PHE A 90 0.84 4.03 -1.40
N ILE A 91 0.95 4.79 -0.30
CA ILE A 91 -0.17 5.00 0.64
C ILE A 91 -1.33 5.73 -0.02
N ASP A 92 -1.06 6.75 -0.84
CA ASP A 92 -2.10 7.48 -1.58
C ASP A 92 -2.87 6.55 -2.53
N ILE A 93 -2.19 5.55 -3.10
CA ILE A 93 -2.79 4.54 -3.97
C ILE A 93 -3.63 3.57 -3.13
N ALA A 94 -3.13 3.14 -1.98
CA ALA A 94 -3.86 2.29 -1.04
C ALA A 94 -5.18 2.97 -0.59
N GLU A 95 -5.12 4.26 -0.27
CA GLU A 95 -6.27 5.04 0.19
C GLU A 95 -7.28 5.29 -0.93
N SER A 96 -6.80 5.76 -2.10
CA SER A 96 -7.67 6.07 -3.23
C SER A 96 -8.35 4.84 -3.83
N SER A 97 -7.71 3.67 -3.77
CA SER A 97 -8.27 2.39 -4.24
C SER A 97 -9.11 1.64 -3.19
N GLY A 98 -9.07 2.05 -1.92
CA GLY A 98 -9.70 1.34 -0.80
C GLY A 98 -8.91 0.14 -0.26
N SER A 99 -7.81 -0.25 -0.91
CA SER A 99 -6.93 -1.35 -0.49
C SER A 99 -6.32 -1.12 0.91
N ILE A 100 -6.27 0.13 1.37
CA ILE A 100 -5.78 0.49 2.71
C ILE A 100 -6.51 -0.26 3.85
N VAL A 101 -7.79 -0.58 3.67
CA VAL A 101 -8.57 -1.30 4.69
C VAL A 101 -8.10 -2.74 4.84
N GLU A 102 -7.90 -3.43 3.72
CA GLU A 102 -7.43 -4.81 3.69
C GLU A 102 -5.97 -4.91 4.16
N ILE A 103 -5.13 -3.97 3.72
CA ILE A 103 -3.75 -3.83 4.19
C ILE A 103 -3.71 -3.58 5.70
N GLY A 104 -4.54 -2.66 6.22
CA GLY A 104 -4.60 -2.39 7.66
C GLY A 104 -4.98 -3.62 8.48
N LEU A 105 -5.94 -4.41 7.99
CA LEU A 105 -6.32 -5.67 8.61
C LEU A 105 -5.18 -6.71 8.58
N TRP A 106 -4.45 -6.79 7.47
CA TRP A 106 -3.26 -7.63 7.37
C TRP A 106 -2.16 -7.17 8.36
N VAL A 107 -1.88 -5.86 8.43
CA VAL A 107 -0.90 -5.26 9.35
C VAL A 107 -1.21 -5.62 10.79
N LEU A 108 -2.48 -5.46 11.23
CA LEU A 108 -2.88 -5.78 12.59
C LEU A 108 -2.67 -7.26 12.93
N ARG A 109 -3.12 -8.16 12.05
CA ARG A 109 -2.93 -9.61 12.24
C ARG A 109 -1.46 -9.97 12.32
N GLU A 110 -0.66 -9.42 11.41
CA GLU A 110 0.76 -9.73 11.31
C GLU A 110 1.56 -9.18 12.51
N ALA A 111 1.27 -7.96 12.95
CA ALA A 111 1.88 -7.38 14.14
C ALA A 111 1.57 -8.21 15.40
N CYS A 112 0.31 -8.64 15.57
CA CYS A 112 -0.08 -9.53 16.67
C CYS A 112 0.65 -10.88 16.58
N ARG A 113 0.72 -11.50 15.41
CA ARG A 113 1.41 -12.77 15.18
C ARG A 113 2.90 -12.67 15.53
N GLN A 114 3.57 -11.63 15.05
CA GLN A 114 4.99 -11.42 15.29
C GLN A 114 5.28 -11.11 16.77
N ARG A 115 4.43 -10.31 17.44
CA ARG A 115 4.54 -10.05 18.89
C ARG A 115 4.49 -11.35 19.70
N LEU A 116 3.55 -12.25 19.37
CA LEU A 116 3.45 -13.56 20.03
C LEU A 116 4.68 -14.44 19.75
N SER A 117 5.20 -14.43 18.53
CA SER A 117 6.42 -15.16 18.17
C SER A 117 7.65 -14.67 18.94
N VAL A 118 7.80 -13.36 19.12
CA VAL A 118 8.92 -12.79 19.88
C VAL A 118 8.78 -13.10 21.37
N ALA A 119 7.57 -13.02 21.94
CA ALA A 119 7.32 -13.38 23.34
C ALA A 119 7.64 -14.87 23.62
N ALA A 120 7.40 -15.76 22.67
CA ALA A 120 7.76 -17.18 22.80
C ALA A 120 9.28 -17.43 22.70
N ALA A 121 10.02 -16.57 22.00
CA ALA A 121 11.45 -16.70 21.78
C ALA A 121 12.31 -16.01 22.86
N VAL A 122 11.72 -15.09 23.63
CA VAL A 122 12.37 -14.39 24.75
C VAL A 122 11.51 -14.60 26.00
N PRO A 123 11.71 -15.71 26.74
CA PRO A 123 11.04 -15.94 28.02
C PRO A 123 11.54 -14.92 29.04
N ASP A 124 10.62 -14.14 29.61
CA ASP A 124 10.74 -13.19 30.74
C ASP A 124 12.11 -12.55 31.02
N ARG A 125 12.14 -11.21 30.88
CA ARG A 125 13.02 -10.35 31.67
C ARG A 125 12.30 -9.88 32.92
#